data_AF-A0A5E4TDL9-F1
#
_entry.id   AF-A0A5E4TDL9-F1
#
_cell.length_a   1.000
_cell.length_b   1.000
_cell.length_c   1.000
_cell.angle_alpha   90.00
_cell.angle_beta   90.00
_cell.angle_gamma   90.00
#
_symmetry.space_group_name_H-M   'P 1'
#
loop_
_entity.id
_entity.type
_entity.pdbx_description
1 polymer ?
#
loop_
_entity_poly.entity_id
_entity_poly.type
_entity_poly.pdbx_seq_one_letter_code
_entity_poly.pdbx_strand_id
1 'polypeptide(L)'
;MFGFLKRVPCANRALAATALATVGLLAHAAPADDIAKLYALPPEGSVYVRVLNASNVAVNVQLGAGAKAESLAADHKIVSDYRVLPGAQAYTLKVNGRAVEVAGKSPKGGFVTLVIDGSHASAPARAIVDESPAADGLKAELAAYNLVPGCLAKIGVANGPTVFPGVADGARNARAINPVSASLVGSCADHASAPLALPALKGGDRYSVFLVGTTQAPVLVGATNRTQPYRAN
;
A
#
# COMPACT_ATOMS: atom_id res chain seq x y z
N MET A 1 -61.00 -20.97 -84.84
CA MET A 1 -61.02 -19.64 -85.48
C MET A 1 -60.41 -18.65 -84.49
N PHE A 2 -59.25 -18.06 -84.83
CA PHE A 2 -58.52 -16.87 -84.28
C PHE A 2 -58.70 -16.52 -82.78
N GLY A 3 -57.70 -16.33 -81.90
CA GLY A 3 -56.34 -15.80 -82.05
C GLY A 3 -56.21 -14.42 -81.35
N PHE A 4 -55.19 -14.26 -80.49
CA PHE A 4 -54.51 -13.03 -79.96
C PHE A 4 -54.46 -12.79 -78.42
N LEU A 5 -53.23 -12.99 -77.89
CA LEU A 5 -52.38 -12.10 -77.06
C LEU A 5 -52.93 -11.32 -75.84
N LYS A 6 -52.32 -11.52 -74.64
CA LYS A 6 -51.22 -10.69 -74.07
C LYS A 6 -50.70 -11.22 -72.71
N ARG A 7 -49.41 -10.91 -72.45
CA ARG A 7 -48.51 -11.27 -71.32
C ARG A 7 -49.02 -10.75 -69.96
N VAL A 8 -48.61 -11.24 -68.78
CA VAL A 8 -47.27 -11.24 -68.10
C VAL A 8 -47.38 -12.11 -66.81
N PRO A 9 -46.30 -12.73 -66.30
CA PRO A 9 -46.38 -13.86 -65.37
C PRO A 9 -46.40 -13.52 -63.87
N CYS A 10 -46.84 -14.56 -63.14
CA CYS A 10 -46.73 -14.91 -61.73
C CYS A 10 -45.91 -14.05 -60.76
N ALA A 11 -46.60 -13.75 -59.66
CA ALA A 11 -46.25 -14.09 -58.28
C ALA A 11 -44.97 -13.49 -57.68
N ASN A 12 -45.17 -12.67 -56.66
CA ASN A 12 -44.29 -12.68 -55.49
C ASN A 12 -45.14 -12.56 -54.24
N ARG A 13 -45.38 -13.71 -53.59
CA ARG A 13 -45.89 -13.80 -52.22
C ARG A 13 -44.71 -14.10 -51.30
N ALA A 14 -44.47 -13.13 -50.42
CA ALA A 14 -43.99 -13.23 -49.05
C ALA A 14 -43.22 -14.49 -48.61
N LEU A 15 -41.98 -14.28 -48.16
CA LEU A 15 -41.52 -14.86 -46.90
C LEU A 15 -40.60 -13.84 -46.21
N ALA A 16 -41.05 -13.36 -45.05
CA ALA A 16 -40.30 -12.51 -44.16
C ALA A 16 -39.24 -13.35 -43.44
N ALA A 17 -37.97 -12.95 -43.57
CA ALA A 17 -36.87 -13.46 -42.76
C ALA A 17 -36.52 -12.40 -41.70
N THR A 18 -37.03 -12.61 -40.49
CA THR A 18 -36.74 -11.79 -39.31
C THR A 18 -35.30 -12.08 -38.87
N ALA A 19 -34.38 -11.16 -39.16
CA ALA A 19 -33.02 -11.21 -38.64
C ALA A 19 -33.02 -10.85 -37.14
N LEU A 20 -32.86 -11.86 -36.27
CA LEU A 20 -32.58 -11.63 -34.85
C LEU A 20 -31.16 -11.07 -34.73
N ALA A 21 -31.06 -9.77 -34.46
CA ALA A 21 -29.81 -9.13 -34.06
C ALA A 21 -29.40 -9.67 -32.68
N THR A 22 -28.34 -10.47 -32.64
CA THR A 22 -27.66 -10.86 -31.41
C THR A 22 -26.94 -9.64 -30.83
N VAL A 23 -27.59 -8.96 -29.89
CA VAL A 23 -26.95 -7.96 -29.03
C VAL A 23 -26.00 -8.72 -28.10
N GLY A 24 -24.72 -8.78 -28.47
CA GLY A 24 -23.67 -9.28 -27.59
C GLY A 24 -23.57 -8.42 -26.35
N LEU A 25 -23.99 -8.95 -25.19
CA LEU A 25 -23.62 -8.39 -23.90
C LEU A 25 -22.09 -8.47 -23.78
N LEU A 26 -21.42 -7.35 -23.98
CA LEU A 26 -20.06 -7.13 -23.49
C LEU A 26 -20.13 -7.10 -21.96
N ALA A 27 -20.14 -8.28 -21.34
CA ALA A 27 -19.83 -8.43 -19.94
C ALA A 27 -18.41 -7.89 -19.74
N HIS A 28 -18.31 -6.64 -19.29
CA HIS A 28 -17.08 -6.12 -18.73
C HIS A 28 -16.85 -6.92 -17.44
N ALA A 29 -16.11 -8.01 -17.56
CA ALA A 29 -15.43 -8.60 -16.41
C ALA A 29 -14.48 -7.51 -15.90
N ALA A 30 -14.96 -6.70 -14.96
CA ALA A 30 -14.08 -5.91 -14.12
C ALA A 30 -13.10 -6.91 -13.50
N PRO A 31 -11.77 -6.71 -13.62
CA PRO A 31 -10.81 -7.66 -13.07
C PRO A 31 -11.02 -7.79 -11.56
N ALA A 32 -11.62 -8.92 -11.15
CA ALA A 32 -11.70 -9.35 -9.75
C ALA A 32 -10.30 -9.58 -9.13
N ASP A 33 -9.26 -9.59 -9.97
CA ASP A 33 -7.85 -9.70 -9.58
C ASP A 33 -7.33 -8.52 -8.74
N ASP A 34 -7.97 -7.34 -8.79
CA ASP A 34 -7.50 -6.16 -8.06
C ASP A 34 -7.94 -6.17 -6.58
N ILE A 35 -9.08 -6.81 -6.28
CA ILE A 35 -9.61 -6.92 -4.91
C ILE A 35 -9.03 -8.15 -4.18
N ALA A 36 -8.76 -9.25 -4.89
CA ALA A 36 -8.21 -10.46 -4.27
C ALA A 36 -6.71 -10.37 -3.92
N LYS A 37 -5.94 -9.48 -4.56
CA LYS A 37 -4.48 -9.38 -4.36
C LYS A 37 -4.05 -8.56 -3.13
N LEU A 38 -4.95 -7.80 -2.50
CA LEU A 38 -4.58 -6.76 -1.53
C LEU A 38 -4.72 -7.14 -0.04
N TYR A 39 -5.28 -8.33 0.28
CA TYR A 39 -5.61 -8.74 1.66
C TYR A 39 -5.00 -10.08 2.10
N ALA A 40 -4.16 -10.71 1.29
CA ALA A 40 -3.52 -11.93 1.72
C ALA A 40 -2.62 -11.60 2.92
N LEU A 41 -2.97 -12.11 4.11
CA LEU A 41 -1.99 -12.33 5.18
C LEU A 41 -0.78 -13.07 4.58
N PRO A 42 0.42 -12.92 5.16
CA PRO A 42 1.56 -13.65 4.64
C PRO A 42 1.25 -15.15 4.62
N PRO A 43 1.84 -15.93 3.68
CA PRO A 43 1.70 -17.38 3.69
C PRO A 43 1.96 -17.96 5.08
N GLU A 44 1.34 -19.10 5.39
CA GLU A 44 1.50 -19.74 6.69
C GLU A 44 2.99 -19.88 7.07
N GLY A 45 3.32 -19.57 8.32
CA GLY A 45 4.70 -19.59 8.81
C GLY A 45 5.61 -18.48 8.27
N SER A 46 5.08 -17.51 7.52
CA SER A 46 5.82 -16.37 6.97
C SER A 46 5.36 -15.04 7.59
N VAL A 47 6.07 -13.97 7.28
CA VAL A 47 5.78 -12.59 7.71
C VAL A 47 6.03 -11.61 6.57
N TYR A 48 5.24 -10.55 6.48
CA TYR A 48 5.58 -9.42 5.61
C TYR A 48 6.50 -8.45 6.34
N VAL A 49 7.66 -8.16 5.78
CA VAL A 49 8.64 -7.24 6.37
C VAL A 49 9.01 -6.16 5.37
N ARG A 50 9.08 -4.91 5.81
CA ARG A 50 9.60 -3.78 5.03
C ARG A 50 10.66 -3.02 5.80
N VAL A 51 11.44 -2.20 5.12
CA VAL A 51 12.43 -1.30 5.74
C VAL A 51 11.97 0.14 5.56
N LEU A 52 12.12 0.93 6.61
CA LEU A 52 11.90 2.37 6.61
C LEU A 52 13.19 3.08 7.07
N ASN A 53 13.57 4.12 6.35
CA ASN A 53 14.63 5.05 6.76
C ASN A 53 14.01 6.28 7.43
N ALA A 54 14.30 6.49 8.71
CA ALA A 54 13.79 7.62 9.49
C ALA A 54 14.55 8.94 9.19
N SER A 55 15.68 8.86 8.50
CA SER A 55 16.48 10.02 8.08
C SER A 55 16.23 10.39 6.62
N ASN A 56 16.67 11.60 6.25
CA ASN A 56 16.74 12.05 4.87
C ASN A 56 18.07 11.69 4.17
N VAL A 57 18.96 10.94 4.82
CA VAL A 57 20.22 10.48 4.22
C VAL A 57 19.96 9.23 3.40
N ALA A 58 20.26 9.31 2.10
CA ALA A 58 20.04 8.19 1.19
C ALA A 58 20.89 6.97 1.54
N VAL A 59 20.26 5.79 1.54
CA VAL A 59 20.92 4.51 1.82
C VAL A 59 20.41 3.41 0.89
N ASN A 60 21.23 2.38 0.69
CA ASN A 60 20.83 1.16 -0.02
C ASN A 60 20.52 0.05 0.97
N VAL A 61 19.30 -0.48 0.96
CA VAL A 61 18.86 -1.54 1.86
C VAL A 61 18.69 -2.86 1.11
N GLN A 62 19.06 -3.96 1.74
CA GLN A 62 18.83 -5.33 1.25
C GLN A 62 18.14 -6.10 2.37
N LEU A 63 16.86 -6.42 2.18
CA LEU A 63 16.04 -7.14 3.15
C LEU A 63 15.83 -8.59 2.69
N GLY A 64 16.39 -9.56 3.40
CA GLY A 64 16.37 -10.98 3.07
C GLY A 64 17.60 -11.45 2.29
N ALA A 65 17.87 -12.75 2.33
CA ALA A 65 18.97 -13.35 1.57
C ALA A 65 18.76 -13.19 0.05
N GLY A 66 19.83 -12.85 -0.69
CA GLY A 66 19.77 -12.69 -2.14
C GLY A 66 18.93 -11.50 -2.64
N ALA A 67 18.48 -10.62 -1.74
CA ALA A 67 17.74 -9.41 -2.07
C ALA A 67 18.54 -8.48 -2.99
N LYS A 68 17.87 -7.91 -4.01
CA LYS A 68 18.40 -6.71 -4.68
C LYS A 68 18.42 -5.54 -3.70
N ALA A 69 19.43 -4.69 -3.81
CA ALA A 69 19.47 -3.46 -3.05
C ALA A 69 18.40 -2.49 -3.56
N GLU A 70 17.75 -1.81 -2.64
CA GLU A 70 16.76 -0.77 -2.90
C GLU A 70 17.22 0.53 -2.24
N SER A 71 17.14 1.65 -2.96
CA SER A 71 17.51 2.96 -2.41
C SER A 71 16.33 3.55 -1.63
N LEU A 72 16.58 4.01 -0.41
CA LEU A 72 15.63 4.74 0.43
C LEU A 72 16.13 6.17 0.68
N ALA A 73 15.20 7.08 0.92
CA ALA A 73 15.34 8.55 0.98
C ALA A 73 15.80 9.23 -0.34
N ALA A 74 16.06 8.46 -1.40
CA ALA A 74 16.06 8.96 -2.77
C ALA A 74 14.61 9.19 -3.25
N ASP A 75 14.38 10.24 -4.04
CA ASP A 75 13.07 10.57 -4.64
C ASP A 75 11.89 10.59 -3.64
N HIS A 76 12.16 11.03 -2.40
CA HIS A 76 11.20 11.04 -1.28
C HIS A 76 10.65 9.67 -0.86
N LYS A 77 11.18 8.56 -1.39
CA LYS A 77 10.79 7.20 -1.00
C LYS A 77 11.54 6.78 0.26
N ILE A 78 10.92 6.96 1.43
CA ILE A 78 11.55 6.61 2.72
C ILE A 78 11.31 5.17 3.17
N VAL A 79 10.44 4.43 2.49
CA VAL A 79 10.02 3.07 2.89
C VAL A 79 9.96 2.13 1.69
N SER A 80 10.37 0.88 1.90
CA SER A 80 10.28 -0.17 0.88
C SER A 80 8.87 -0.76 0.80
N ASP A 81 8.60 -1.47 -0.30
CA ASP A 81 7.49 -2.42 -0.34
C ASP A 81 7.76 -3.57 0.66
N TYR A 82 6.70 -4.24 1.09
CA TYR A 82 6.79 -5.42 1.94
C TYR A 82 7.35 -6.62 1.16
N ARG A 83 8.16 -7.42 1.84
CA ARG A 83 8.68 -8.70 1.35
C ARG A 83 8.21 -9.83 2.25
N VAL A 84 7.93 -10.98 1.65
CA VAL A 84 7.69 -12.20 2.43
C VAL A 84 9.04 -12.72 2.93
N LEU A 85 9.18 -12.85 4.24
CA LEU A 85 10.29 -13.54 4.90
C LEU A 85 9.75 -14.73 5.72
N PRO A 86 10.58 -15.76 5.98
CA PRO A 86 10.21 -16.78 6.95
C PRO A 86 9.95 -16.18 8.34
N GLY A 87 8.90 -16.68 9.00
CA GLY A 87 8.57 -16.35 10.38
C GLY A 87 9.47 -17.09 11.37
N ALA A 88 9.50 -16.62 12.63
CA ALA A 88 10.31 -17.19 13.71
C ALA A 88 11.82 -17.28 13.42
N GLN A 89 12.33 -16.43 12.52
CA GLN A 89 13.74 -16.35 12.15
C GLN A 89 14.34 -14.98 12.49
N ALA A 90 15.67 -14.91 12.57
CA ALA A 90 16.36 -13.64 12.65
C ALA A 90 16.19 -12.87 11.32
N TYR A 91 16.11 -11.54 11.39
CA TYR A 91 16.05 -10.71 10.19
C TYR A 91 17.40 -10.69 9.49
N THR A 92 17.39 -10.86 8.16
CA THR A 92 18.56 -10.59 7.33
C THR A 92 18.41 -9.19 6.74
N LEU A 93 19.12 -8.21 7.29
CA LEU A 93 19.11 -6.83 6.80
C LEU A 93 20.55 -6.38 6.52
N LYS A 94 20.79 -5.81 5.34
CA LYS A 94 22.00 -5.03 5.08
C LYS A 94 21.64 -3.59 4.73
N VAL A 95 22.47 -2.66 5.20
CA VAL A 95 22.42 -1.24 4.85
C VAL A 95 23.80 -0.86 4.29
N ASN A 96 23.82 -0.30 3.10
CA ASN A 96 25.04 0.02 2.34
C ASN A 96 26.02 -1.19 2.25
N GLY A 97 25.45 -2.39 2.07
CA GLY A 97 26.20 -3.65 1.95
C GLY A 97 26.67 -4.26 3.27
N ARG A 98 26.53 -3.57 4.41
CA ARG A 98 26.90 -4.08 5.74
C ARG A 98 25.70 -4.66 6.46
N ALA A 99 25.90 -5.79 7.15
CA ALA A 99 24.86 -6.37 7.99
C ALA A 99 24.48 -5.42 9.13
N VAL A 100 23.18 -5.29 9.39
CA VAL A 100 22.64 -4.50 10.50
C VAL A 100 21.90 -5.43 11.44
N GLU A 101 22.18 -5.31 12.72
CA GLU A 101 21.51 -6.09 13.74
C GLU A 101 20.04 -5.67 13.88
N VAL A 102 19.17 -6.65 14.13
CA VAL A 102 17.76 -6.42 14.45
C VAL A 102 17.43 -7.29 15.66
N ALA A 103 16.95 -6.68 16.74
CA ALA A 103 16.65 -7.41 17.96
C ALA A 103 15.45 -8.36 17.75
N GLY A 104 15.57 -9.57 18.31
CA GLY A 104 14.50 -10.57 18.31
C GLY A 104 14.36 -11.35 17.01
N LYS A 105 13.26 -12.10 16.92
CA LYS A 105 12.89 -12.92 15.74
C LYS A 105 11.60 -12.39 15.12
N SER A 106 11.40 -12.67 13.84
CA SER A 106 10.16 -12.36 13.15
C SER A 106 8.97 -13.13 13.75
N PRO A 107 7.76 -12.51 13.81
CA PRO A 107 6.55 -13.24 14.15
C PRO A 107 6.19 -14.26 13.07
N LYS A 108 5.24 -15.16 13.38
CA LYS A 108 4.65 -16.10 12.42
C LYS A 108 3.34 -15.54 11.88
N GLY A 109 3.44 -14.48 11.08
CA GLY A 109 2.29 -13.79 10.49
C GLY A 109 2.40 -12.28 10.60
N GLY A 110 1.41 -11.60 10.02
CA GLY A 110 1.30 -10.13 10.11
C GLY A 110 2.37 -9.36 9.34
N PHE A 111 2.61 -8.14 9.81
CA PHE A 111 3.48 -7.16 9.15
C PHE A 111 4.52 -6.62 10.13
N VAL A 112 5.73 -6.40 9.66
CA VAL A 112 6.82 -5.77 10.42
C VAL A 112 7.43 -4.64 9.61
N THR A 113 7.61 -3.49 10.25
CA THR A 113 8.43 -2.40 9.71
C THR A 113 9.74 -2.34 10.48
N LEU A 114 10.85 -2.56 9.80
CA LEU A 114 12.19 -2.36 10.34
C LEU A 114 12.61 -0.92 10.11
N VAL A 115 12.82 -0.17 11.19
CA VAL A 115 13.23 1.24 11.16
C VAL A 115 14.75 1.32 11.27
N ILE A 116 15.37 1.98 10.31
CA ILE A 116 16.79 2.35 10.32
C ILE A 116 16.94 3.87 10.33
N ASP A 117 18.11 4.34 10.76
CA ASP A 117 18.53 5.73 10.58
C ASP A 117 19.70 5.75 9.59
N GLY A 118 19.47 6.29 8.39
CA GLY A 118 20.48 6.42 7.36
C GLY A 118 21.68 7.30 7.76
N SER A 119 21.50 8.24 8.69
CA SER A 119 22.59 9.05 9.27
C SER A 119 23.49 8.20 10.18
N HIS A 120 22.96 7.08 10.68
CA HIS A 120 23.63 6.11 11.54
C HIS A 120 23.47 4.68 10.98
N ALA A 121 23.84 4.49 9.71
CA ALA A 121 23.55 3.26 8.95
C ALA A 121 24.05 1.93 9.55
N SER A 122 24.95 1.95 10.55
CA SER A 122 25.42 0.76 11.26
C SER A 122 24.72 0.51 12.60
N ALA A 123 23.86 1.42 13.06
CA ALA A 123 23.09 1.24 14.29
C ALA A 123 22.07 0.10 14.12
N PRO A 124 21.74 -0.63 15.20
CA PRO A 124 20.71 -1.68 15.15
C PRO A 124 19.37 -1.12 14.66
N ALA A 125 18.70 -1.87 13.78
CA ALA A 125 17.37 -1.52 13.33
C ALA A 125 16.32 -1.88 14.39
N ARG A 126 15.29 -1.05 14.52
CA ARG A 126 14.17 -1.28 15.43
C ARG A 126 12.99 -1.90 14.69
N ALA A 127 12.45 -3.01 15.20
CA ALA A 127 11.24 -3.61 14.65
C ALA A 127 9.98 -2.96 15.25
N ILE A 128 9.02 -2.59 14.39
CA ILE A 128 7.65 -2.24 14.76
C ILE A 128 6.75 -3.33 14.18
N VAL A 129 6.13 -4.11 15.07
CA VAL A 129 5.20 -5.19 14.69
C VAL A 129 3.79 -4.62 14.57
N ASP A 130 3.11 -4.96 13.48
CA ASP A 130 1.70 -4.70 13.29
C ASP A 130 0.88 -5.86 13.85
N GLU A 131 0.27 -5.64 15.00
CA GLU A 131 -0.61 -6.60 15.68
C GLU A 131 -2.08 -6.44 15.27
N SER A 132 -2.37 -5.58 14.29
CA SER A 132 -3.75 -5.35 13.85
C SER A 132 -4.35 -6.63 13.25
N PRO A 133 -5.63 -6.91 13.51
CA PRO A 133 -6.32 -8.01 12.85
C PRO A 133 -6.41 -7.76 11.34
N ALA A 134 -6.75 -8.82 10.58
CA ALA A 134 -7.02 -8.68 9.17
C ALA A 134 -8.13 -7.65 8.92
N ALA A 135 -7.94 -6.78 7.93
CA ALA A 135 -8.93 -5.78 7.54
C ALA A 135 -10.15 -6.45 6.90
N ASP A 136 -11.34 -5.89 7.13
CA ASP A 136 -12.61 -6.37 6.53
C ASP A 136 -12.73 -6.06 5.02
N GLY A 137 -11.84 -5.23 4.48
CA GLY A 137 -11.79 -4.84 3.07
C GLY A 137 -12.84 -3.78 2.66
N LEU A 138 -13.78 -3.42 3.54
CA LEU A 138 -14.84 -2.46 3.23
C LEU A 138 -14.36 -1.00 3.33
N LYS A 139 -13.36 -0.77 4.18
CA LYS A 139 -12.77 0.55 4.44
C LYS A 139 -11.29 0.54 4.13
N ALA A 140 -10.74 1.70 3.75
CA ALA A 140 -9.30 1.85 3.67
C ALA A 140 -8.71 1.81 5.09
N GLU A 141 -7.51 1.28 5.26
CA GLU A 141 -6.74 1.42 6.49
C GLU A 141 -5.78 2.60 6.36
N LEU A 142 -5.80 3.49 7.35
CA LEU A 142 -4.76 4.48 7.56
C LEU A 142 -3.94 4.08 8.80
N ALA A 143 -2.63 3.96 8.64
CA ALA A 143 -1.69 3.67 9.72
C ALA A 143 -0.73 4.84 9.93
N ALA A 144 -0.60 5.30 11.17
CA ALA A 144 0.33 6.34 11.58
C ALA A 144 1.52 5.73 12.31
N TYR A 145 2.72 6.12 11.92
CA TYR A 145 3.97 5.82 12.61
C TYR A 145 4.60 7.11 13.09
N ASN A 146 5.02 7.14 14.36
CA ASN A 146 5.80 8.26 14.90
C ASN A 146 7.24 7.81 15.10
N LEU A 147 8.16 8.51 14.45
CA LEU A 147 9.59 8.26 14.48
C LEU A 147 10.37 9.51 14.88
N VAL A 148 9.67 10.51 15.44
CA VAL A 148 10.28 11.70 16.02
C VAL A 148 10.66 11.39 17.47
N PRO A 149 11.96 11.38 17.81
CA PRO A 149 12.41 10.97 19.13
C PRO A 149 11.81 11.82 20.26
N GLY A 150 11.28 11.17 21.29
CA GLY A 150 10.72 11.83 22.47
C GLY A 150 9.41 12.59 22.26
N CYS A 151 8.79 12.49 21.08
CA CYS A 151 7.52 13.13 20.78
C CYS A 151 6.33 12.20 21.02
N LEU A 152 5.24 12.71 21.60
CA LEU A 152 3.90 12.11 21.50
C LEU A 152 3.16 12.79 20.34
N ALA A 153 3.17 12.16 19.18
CA ALA A 153 2.70 12.78 17.95
C ALA A 153 1.17 12.85 17.85
N LYS A 154 0.67 13.93 17.27
CA LYS A 154 -0.72 14.06 16.83
C LYS A 154 -0.76 14.09 15.31
N ILE A 155 -1.74 13.42 14.70
CA ILE A 155 -1.96 13.49 13.25
C ILE A 155 -3.45 13.76 13.02
N GLY A 156 -3.74 14.79 12.22
CA GLY A 156 -5.10 15.25 11.96
C GLY A 156 -5.27 15.76 10.54
N VAL A 157 -6.52 16.03 10.16
CA VAL A 157 -6.82 16.75 8.92
C VAL A 157 -6.37 18.20 9.08
N ALA A 158 -5.73 18.77 8.06
CA ALA A 158 -5.32 20.17 8.05
C ALA A 158 -6.54 21.07 8.35
N ASN A 159 -6.45 21.90 9.40
CA ASN A 159 -7.54 22.75 9.90
C ASN A 159 -8.84 21.99 10.22
N GLY A 160 -8.73 20.71 10.61
CA GLY A 160 -9.87 19.83 10.80
C GLY A 160 -9.70 18.91 12.01
N PRO A 161 -10.47 17.79 12.06
CA PRO A 161 -10.45 16.90 13.20
C PRO A 161 -9.12 16.12 13.31
N THR A 162 -8.76 15.82 14.55
CA THR A 162 -7.67 14.90 14.88
C THR A 162 -8.04 13.47 14.51
N VAL A 163 -7.14 12.77 13.82
CA VAL A 163 -7.32 11.39 13.38
C VAL A 163 -6.63 10.41 14.33
N PHE A 164 -5.42 10.76 14.78
CA PHE A 164 -4.62 10.07 15.79
C PHE A 164 -4.21 11.08 16.88
N PRO A 165 -4.81 11.01 18.08
CA PRO A 165 -4.58 12.01 19.13
C PRO A 165 -3.29 11.84 19.93
N GLY A 166 -2.59 10.71 19.73
CA GLY A 166 -1.34 10.39 20.42
C GLY A 166 -0.74 9.12 19.86
N VAL A 167 0.38 9.25 19.15
CA VAL A 167 1.21 8.12 18.70
C VAL A 167 2.56 8.27 19.38
N ALA A 168 2.88 7.36 20.30
CA ALA A 168 4.14 7.41 21.04
C ALA A 168 5.34 7.26 20.09
N ASP A 169 6.49 7.77 20.50
CA ASP A 169 7.76 7.56 19.80
C ASP A 169 8.00 6.07 19.54
N GLY A 170 8.30 5.73 18.29
CA GLY A 170 8.48 4.37 17.82
C GLY A 170 7.19 3.55 17.76
N ALA A 171 6.02 4.14 17.97
CA ALA A 171 4.76 3.41 17.92
C ALA A 171 4.08 3.52 16.56
N ARG A 172 3.13 2.59 16.34
CA ARG A 172 2.19 2.59 15.24
C ARG A 172 0.78 2.55 15.81
N ASN A 173 -0.11 3.38 15.27
CA ASN A 173 -1.55 3.27 15.45
C ASN A 173 -2.22 3.15 14.09
N ALA A 174 -3.33 2.43 13.99
CA ALA A 174 -4.09 2.34 12.74
C ALA A 174 -5.58 2.39 12.98
N ARG A 175 -6.31 2.77 11.94
CA ARG A 175 -7.78 2.76 11.92
C ARG A 175 -8.32 2.61 10.52
N ALA A 176 -9.49 2.00 10.43
CA ALA A 176 -10.30 2.02 9.23
C ALA A 176 -10.87 3.44 9.00
N ILE A 177 -10.81 3.91 7.75
CA ILE A 177 -11.35 5.18 7.29
C ILE A 177 -12.22 4.96 6.05
N ASN A 178 -13.22 5.82 5.87
CA ASN A 178 -13.91 5.88 4.60
C ASN A 178 -12.99 6.50 3.54
N PRO A 179 -13.14 6.12 2.26
CA PRO A 179 -12.57 6.87 1.15
C PRO A 179 -12.90 8.37 1.27
N VAL A 180 -11.88 9.20 1.47
CA VAL A 180 -12.03 10.65 1.62
C VAL A 180 -10.88 11.38 0.92
N SER A 181 -11.17 12.57 0.41
CA SER A 181 -10.13 13.53 0.01
C SER A 181 -9.80 14.40 1.22
N ALA A 182 -8.56 14.33 1.69
CA ALA A 182 -8.09 15.12 2.83
C ALA A 182 -6.59 15.38 2.71
N SER A 183 -6.12 16.46 3.33
CA SER A 183 -4.69 16.64 3.63
C SER A 183 -4.46 16.44 5.11
N LEU A 184 -3.44 15.68 5.47
CA LEU A 184 -3.06 15.41 6.85
C LEU A 184 -1.89 16.27 7.28
N VAL A 185 -1.86 16.63 8.56
CA VAL A 185 -0.74 17.28 9.22
C VAL A 185 -0.38 16.45 10.44
N GLY A 186 0.90 16.13 10.58
CA GLY A 186 1.47 15.58 11.82
C GLY A 186 2.15 16.67 12.63
N SER A 187 2.01 16.62 13.95
CA SER A 187 2.62 17.59 14.87
C SER A 187 3.29 16.93 16.07
N CYS A 188 4.30 17.62 16.57
CA CYS A 188 5.05 17.34 17.78
C CYS A 188 5.15 18.62 18.59
N ALA A 189 4.57 18.63 19.80
CA ALA A 189 4.39 19.86 20.59
C ALA A 189 3.74 20.97 19.74
N ASP A 190 4.39 22.14 19.66
CA ASP A 190 3.89 23.32 18.93
C ASP A 190 4.32 23.37 17.46
N HIS A 191 5.04 22.34 16.98
CA HIS A 191 5.52 22.28 15.61
C HIS A 191 4.70 21.30 14.78
N ALA A 192 4.38 21.71 13.57
CA ALA A 192 3.59 20.95 12.62
C ALA A 192 4.35 20.78 11.31
N SER A 193 4.14 19.62 10.68
CA SER A 193 4.61 19.34 9.33
C SER A 193 3.83 20.13 8.28
N ALA A 194 4.39 20.20 7.07
CA ALA A 194 3.62 20.64 5.91
C ALA A 194 2.44 19.66 5.64
N PRO A 195 1.29 20.14 5.12
CA PRO A 195 0.18 19.26 4.78
C PRO A 195 0.55 18.21 3.72
N LEU A 196 0.22 16.95 4.01
CA LEU A 196 0.34 15.82 3.10
C LEU A 196 -1.04 15.49 2.51
N ALA A 197 -1.22 15.72 1.21
CA ALA A 197 -2.43 15.28 0.52
C ALA A 197 -2.50 13.74 0.49
N LEU A 198 -3.63 13.18 0.93
CA LEU A 198 -3.89 11.76 0.76
C LEU A 198 -4.19 11.44 -0.71
N PRO A 199 -3.71 10.30 -1.23
CA PRO A 199 -4.17 9.82 -2.52
C PRO A 199 -5.66 9.45 -2.45
N ALA A 200 -6.28 9.24 -3.61
CA ALA A 200 -7.64 8.71 -3.68
C ALA A 200 -7.68 7.24 -3.21
N LEU A 201 -7.87 7.04 -1.91
CA LEU A 201 -7.94 5.73 -1.28
C LEU A 201 -9.28 5.05 -1.56
N LYS A 202 -9.26 3.75 -1.84
CA LYS A 202 -10.42 2.88 -2.06
C LYS A 202 -10.60 1.92 -0.90
N GLY A 203 -11.76 1.25 -0.86
CA GLY A 203 -12.04 0.18 0.08
C GLY A 203 -10.87 -0.82 0.14
N GLY A 204 -10.36 -1.00 1.36
CA GLY A 204 -9.25 -1.86 1.73
C GLY A 204 -7.88 -1.55 1.13
N ASP A 205 -7.67 -0.36 0.56
CA ASP A 205 -6.31 0.17 0.46
C ASP A 205 -5.68 0.26 1.86
N ARG A 206 -4.39 -0.02 1.97
CA ARG A 206 -3.61 0.24 3.19
C ARG A 206 -2.62 1.36 2.92
N TYR A 207 -2.74 2.45 3.67
CA TYR A 207 -1.88 3.62 3.54
C TYR A 207 -1.17 3.90 4.86
N SER A 208 0.15 4.08 4.81
CA SER A 208 0.93 4.48 5.98
C SER A 208 1.34 5.93 5.86
N VAL A 209 1.26 6.66 6.96
CA VAL A 209 1.91 7.96 7.15
C VAL A 209 2.97 7.84 8.24
N PHE A 210 4.10 8.46 8.01
CA PHE A 210 5.27 8.44 8.87
C PHE A 210 5.62 9.86 9.26
N LEU A 211 5.58 10.15 10.56
CA LEU A 211 6.13 11.39 11.09
C LEU A 211 7.61 11.16 11.40
N VAL A 212 8.47 11.84 10.66
CA VAL A 212 9.95 11.76 10.76
C VAL A 212 10.53 13.16 11.01
N GLY A 213 11.86 13.25 11.13
CA GLY A 213 12.56 14.50 11.39
C GLY A 213 12.76 14.73 12.90
N THR A 214 12.58 15.97 13.34
CA THR A 214 12.79 16.37 14.74
C THR A 214 11.51 16.97 15.31
N THR A 215 11.47 17.15 16.63
CA THR A 215 10.35 17.81 17.30
C THR A 215 10.11 19.22 16.75
N GLN A 216 11.16 19.95 16.36
CA GLN A 216 11.09 21.33 15.86
C GLN A 216 10.78 21.42 14.36
N ALA A 217 11.11 20.37 13.61
CA ALA A 217 10.89 20.28 12.18
C ALA A 217 10.34 18.89 11.82
N PRO A 218 9.11 18.56 12.23
CA PRO A 218 8.50 17.29 11.90
C PRO A 218 8.10 17.28 10.41
N VAL A 219 8.26 16.14 9.76
CA VAL A 219 7.89 15.94 8.35
C VAL A 219 6.96 14.74 8.25
N LEU A 220 5.82 14.92 7.60
CA LEU A 220 4.86 13.85 7.36
C LEU A 220 5.06 13.31 5.93
N VAL A 221 5.37 12.03 5.81
CA VAL A 221 5.56 11.34 4.53
C VAL A 221 4.56 10.20 4.44
N GLY A 222 3.96 9.99 3.26
CA GLY A 222 2.98 8.94 3.05
C GLY A 222 3.44 7.88 2.05
N ALA A 223 2.97 6.65 2.23
CA ALA A 223 3.21 5.55 1.31
C ALA A 223 2.03 4.59 1.24
N THR A 224 1.65 4.20 0.01
CA THR A 224 0.76 3.07 -0.20
C THR A 224 1.49 1.78 0.16
N ASN A 225 0.89 0.96 1.01
CA ASN A 225 1.46 -0.31 1.39
C ASN A 225 1.27 -1.31 0.24
N ARG A 226 2.37 -1.90 -0.22
CA ARG A 226 2.38 -2.92 -1.28
C ARG A 226 3.28 -4.07 -0.88
N THR A 227 3.07 -5.22 -1.47
CA THR A 227 3.98 -6.38 -1.39
C THR A 227 4.77 -6.46 -2.69
N GLN A 228 6.06 -6.75 -2.60
CA GLN A 228 6.86 -7.02 -3.78
C GLN A 228 6.29 -8.24 -4.51
N PRO A 229 6.23 -8.23 -5.85
CA PRO A 229 5.83 -9.40 -6.61
C PRO A 229 6.73 -10.58 -6.25
N TYR A 230 6.13 -11.72 -5.89
CA TYR A 230 6.89 -12.94 -5.67
C TYR A 230 7.60 -13.32 -6.97
N ARG A 231 8.93 -13.43 -6.91
CA ARG A 231 9.77 -14.00 -7.97
C ARG A 231 10.33 -15.29 -7.39
N ALA A 232 9.88 -16.43 -7.87
CA ALA A 232 10.58 -17.68 -7.62
C ALA A 232 11.97 -17.54 -8.26
N ASN A 233 13.02 -17.70 -7.45
CA ASN A 233 14.38 -17.89 -7.96
C ASN A 233 14.58 -19.35 -8.30
#